data_AF-A0A7Y9Z8F1-F1
#
_entry.id   AF-A0A7Y9Z8F1-F1
#
_cell.length_a   1.000
_cell.length_b   1.000
_cell.length_c   1.000
_cell.angle_alpha   90.00
_cell.angle_beta   90.00
_cell.angle_gamma   90.00
#
_symmetry.space_group_name_H-M   'P 1'
#
loop_
_entity.id
_entity.type
_entity.pdbx_description
1 polymer ?
#
loop_
_entity_poly.entity_id
_entity_poly.type
_entity_poly.pdbx_seq_one_letter_code
_entity_poly.pdbx_strand_id
1 'polypeptide(L)'
;MAERLDRPKGERKLFKPRRSSQESDRFGRVSEGIARFLGTPRFLVYLTGFVVVWLVWNSIPFTAENHLRFDSPKLYFTALTLILSLQASYAAPLILLAQNRQDDRDRVSAEQDRQRAERSLADTAYLAREVAALRQALGETATRDFVRSELRSLLEELKDMDREREDEVSGE
;
A
#
# COMPACT_ATOMS: atom_id res chain seq x y z
N MET A 1 -6.21 -53.74 -9.65
CA MET A 1 -6.57 -52.74 -10.69
C MET A 1 -7.46 -51.70 -10.04
N ALA A 2 -6.85 -50.70 -9.38
CA ALA A 2 -7.57 -49.64 -8.68
C ALA A 2 -6.99 -48.32 -9.19
N GLU A 3 -7.66 -47.72 -10.17
CA GLU A 3 -7.25 -46.45 -10.74
C GLU A 3 -8.45 -45.51 -10.80
N ARG A 4 -8.20 -44.30 -10.29
CA ARG A 4 -8.94 -43.05 -10.54
C ARG A 4 -10.22 -42.81 -9.73
N LEU A 5 -10.01 -42.56 -8.44
CA LEU A 5 -10.96 -41.81 -7.62
C LEU A 5 -10.36 -40.50 -7.07
N ASP A 6 -9.66 -39.76 -7.92
CA ASP A 6 -9.19 -38.41 -7.54
C ASP A 6 -9.41 -37.43 -8.70
N ARG A 7 -10.60 -36.81 -8.69
CA ARG A 7 -10.90 -35.60 -9.44
C ARG A 7 -11.51 -34.63 -8.46
N PRO A 8 -10.86 -33.51 -8.11
CA PRO A 8 -11.43 -32.54 -7.20
C PRO A 8 -12.73 -32.00 -7.79
N LYS A 9 -13.79 -32.18 -7.02
CA LYS A 9 -15.17 -31.78 -7.30
C LYS A 9 -15.28 -30.26 -7.10
N GLY A 10 -15.62 -29.54 -8.17
CA GLY A 10 -16.42 -28.33 -8.07
C GLY A 10 -15.69 -26.98 -8.00
N GLU A 11 -15.01 -26.60 -9.09
CA GLU A 11 -14.97 -25.17 -9.42
C GLU A 11 -16.32 -24.77 -10.02
N ARG A 12 -17.26 -24.40 -9.13
CA ARG A 12 -18.41 -23.58 -9.53
C ARG A 12 -17.84 -22.25 -10.01
N LYS A 13 -17.61 -22.13 -11.33
CA LYS A 13 -17.44 -20.83 -11.99
C LYS A 13 -18.73 -20.06 -11.80
N LEU A 14 -18.83 -19.31 -10.69
CA LEU A 14 -19.82 -18.26 -10.56
C LEU A 14 -19.66 -17.36 -11.78
N PHE A 15 -20.69 -17.33 -12.61
CA PHE A 15 -20.89 -16.30 -13.60
C PHE A 15 -20.86 -14.95 -12.87
N LYS A 16 -19.68 -14.34 -12.76
CA LYS A 16 -19.56 -12.91 -12.50
C LYS A 16 -19.93 -12.23 -13.82
N PRO A 17 -21.09 -11.57 -13.93
CA PRO A 17 -21.31 -10.72 -15.09
C PRO A 17 -20.18 -9.71 -15.11
N ARG A 18 -19.37 -9.72 -16.19
CA ARG A 18 -18.47 -8.61 -16.52
C ARG A 18 -19.37 -7.41 -16.82
N ARG A 19 -19.83 -6.73 -15.77
CA ARG A 19 -20.39 -5.38 -15.92
C ARG A 19 -19.32 -4.55 -16.63
N SER A 20 -19.75 -3.87 -17.67
CA SER A 20 -18.93 -3.10 -18.62
C SER A 20 -17.87 -2.26 -17.91
N SER A 21 -16.65 -2.79 -17.81
CA SER A 21 -15.49 -2.10 -17.22
C SER A 21 -15.15 -0.79 -17.95
N GLN A 22 -15.71 -0.57 -19.13
CA GLN A 22 -15.47 0.58 -19.99
C GLN A 22 -16.35 1.78 -19.66
N GLU A 23 -17.57 1.57 -19.15
CA GLU A 23 -18.45 2.67 -18.70
C GLU A 23 -18.09 3.10 -17.28
N SER A 24 -17.75 2.16 -16.40
CA SER A 24 -17.30 2.43 -15.03
C SER A 24 -16.02 3.28 -14.99
N ASP A 25 -15.15 3.15 -15.99
CA ASP A 25 -13.86 3.85 -16.00
C ASP A 25 -14.00 5.34 -16.41
N ARG A 26 -15.00 5.68 -17.24
CA ARG A 26 -15.30 7.08 -17.58
C ARG A 26 -15.96 7.81 -16.41
N PHE A 27 -16.98 7.21 -15.79
CA PHE A 27 -17.63 7.77 -14.61
C PHE A 27 -16.66 7.81 -13.41
N GLY A 28 -15.81 6.80 -13.24
CA GLY A 28 -14.82 6.75 -12.17
C GLY A 28 -13.80 7.89 -12.20
N ARG A 29 -13.31 8.26 -13.40
CA ARG A 29 -12.38 9.40 -13.57
C ARG A 29 -13.06 10.74 -13.28
N VAL A 30 -14.32 10.91 -13.68
CA VAL A 30 -15.10 12.13 -13.39
C VAL A 30 -15.35 12.26 -11.88
N SER A 31 -15.78 11.19 -11.22
CA SER A 31 -16.01 11.18 -9.77
C SER A 31 -14.73 11.45 -8.96
N GLU A 32 -13.59 10.90 -9.38
CA GLU A 32 -12.30 11.16 -8.73
C GLU A 32 -11.81 12.61 -8.91
N GLY A 33 -12.17 13.26 -10.04
CA GLY A 33 -11.94 14.69 -10.25
C GLY A 33 -12.81 15.55 -9.34
N ILE A 34 -14.11 15.21 -9.24
CA ILE A 34 -15.08 15.91 -8.39
C ILE A 34 -14.71 15.77 -6.91
N ALA A 35 -14.33 14.57 -6.45
CA ALA A 35 -13.93 14.33 -5.06
C ALA A 35 -12.70 15.15 -4.66
N ARG A 36 -11.68 15.21 -5.53
CA ARG A 36 -10.50 16.06 -5.32
C ARG A 36 -10.85 17.56 -5.31
N PHE A 37 -11.78 17.97 -6.17
CA PHE A 37 -12.23 19.36 -6.23
C PHE A 37 -13.02 19.78 -4.98
N LEU A 38 -14.00 18.97 -4.54
CA LEU A 38 -14.80 19.22 -3.33
C LEU A 38 -13.95 19.25 -2.05
N GLY A 39 -12.88 18.44 -1.98
CA GLY A 39 -11.98 18.39 -0.83
C GLY A 39 -10.96 19.54 -0.76
N THR A 40 -10.90 20.43 -1.77
CA THR A 40 -9.91 21.51 -1.83
C THR A 40 -10.48 22.80 -1.20
N PRO A 41 -9.70 23.58 -0.41
CA PRO A 41 -10.15 24.86 0.18
C PRO A 41 -10.63 25.89 -0.86
N ARG A 42 -10.15 25.77 -2.10
CA ARG A 42 -10.58 26.61 -3.23
C ARG A 42 -12.06 26.47 -3.56
N PHE A 43 -12.65 25.29 -3.39
CA PHE A 43 -14.08 25.08 -3.64
C PHE A 43 -14.93 25.93 -2.69
N LEU A 44 -14.56 25.97 -1.41
CA LEU A 44 -15.24 26.79 -0.41
C LEU A 44 -15.17 28.28 -0.78
N VAL A 45 -14.01 28.77 -1.23
CA VAL A 45 -13.86 30.16 -1.67
C VAL A 45 -14.80 30.49 -2.84
N TYR A 46 -14.87 29.62 -3.86
CA TYR A 46 -15.78 29.82 -4.99
C TYR A 46 -17.26 29.77 -4.57
N LEU A 47 -17.63 28.82 -3.70
CA LEU A 47 -18.99 28.68 -3.20
C LEU A 47 -19.41 29.91 -2.38
N THR A 48 -18.54 30.38 -1.48
CA THR A 48 -18.77 31.61 -0.70
C THR A 48 -18.88 32.82 -1.63
N GLY A 49 -17.99 32.95 -2.61
CA GLY A 49 -18.06 34.03 -3.61
C GLY A 49 -19.37 34.01 -4.40
N PHE A 50 -19.82 32.83 -4.84
CA PHE A 50 -21.10 32.66 -5.52
C PHE A 50 -22.28 33.11 -4.64
N VAL A 51 -22.33 32.67 -3.38
CA VAL A 51 -23.38 33.07 -2.44
C VAL A 51 -23.37 34.58 -2.22
N VAL A 52 -22.19 35.19 -1.99
CA VAL A 52 -22.06 36.63 -1.80
C VAL A 52 -22.53 37.39 -3.04
N VAL A 53 -22.11 37.00 -4.24
CA VAL A 53 -22.53 37.64 -5.50
C VAL A 53 -24.04 37.53 -5.68
N TRP A 54 -24.63 36.37 -5.40
CA TRP A 54 -26.08 36.16 -5.48
C TRP A 54 -26.85 37.06 -4.52
N LEU A 55 -26.41 37.12 -3.26
CA LEU A 55 -27.01 37.97 -2.24
C LEU A 55 -26.93 39.45 -2.65
N VAL A 56 -25.75 39.91 -3.08
CA VAL A 56 -25.54 41.30 -3.52
C VAL A 56 -26.43 41.62 -4.72
N TRP A 57 -26.43 40.79 -5.77
CA TRP A 57 -27.24 40.99 -6.97
C TRP A 57 -28.75 41.12 -6.67
N ASN A 58 -29.26 40.30 -5.77
CA ASN A 58 -30.68 40.29 -5.39
C ASN A 58 -31.06 41.32 -4.30
N SER A 59 -30.06 41.85 -3.58
CA SER A 59 -30.26 42.85 -2.52
C SER A 59 -30.17 44.30 -3.02
N ILE A 60 -29.52 44.55 -4.16
CA ILE A 60 -29.38 45.89 -4.71
C ILE A 60 -30.76 46.48 -5.09
N PRO A 61 -31.08 47.73 -4.71
CA PRO A 61 -32.37 48.36 -5.04
C PRO A 61 -32.64 48.49 -6.55
N PHE A 62 -31.58 48.68 -7.36
CA PHE A 62 -31.67 48.80 -8.82
C PHE A 62 -32.28 47.56 -9.50
N THR A 63 -32.06 46.35 -8.97
CA THR A 63 -32.69 45.13 -9.50
C THR A 63 -34.13 44.95 -8.99
N ALA A 64 -34.51 45.65 -7.92
CA ALA A 64 -35.86 45.63 -7.38
C ALA A 64 -36.86 46.48 -8.17
N GLU A 65 -36.41 47.58 -8.76
CA GLU A 65 -37.24 48.50 -9.54
C GLU A 65 -37.53 47.97 -10.96
N ASN A 66 -36.60 47.19 -11.54
CA ASN A 66 -36.68 46.70 -12.91
C ASN A 66 -37.42 45.35 -13.08
N HIS A 67 -38.16 44.85 -12.09
CA HIS A 67 -38.82 43.52 -12.09
C HIS A 67 -37.89 42.31 -12.36
N LEU A 68 -36.57 42.51 -12.48
CA LEU A 68 -35.55 41.48 -12.73
C LEU A 68 -35.09 40.77 -11.45
N ARG A 69 -35.78 41.00 -10.34
CA ARG A 69 -35.50 40.41 -9.04
C ARG A 69 -35.95 38.94 -9.03
N PHE A 70 -34.98 38.02 -9.13
CA PHE A 70 -35.24 36.59 -9.18
C PHE A 70 -35.45 35.98 -7.78
N ASP A 71 -34.72 36.47 -6.76
CA ASP A 71 -34.76 35.93 -5.40
C ASP A 71 -34.91 37.05 -4.38
N SER A 72 -36.08 37.15 -3.73
CA SER A 72 -36.38 38.29 -2.86
C SER A 72 -35.84 38.08 -1.43
N PRO A 73 -35.17 39.09 -0.82
CA PRO A 73 -34.77 39.03 0.59
C PRO A 73 -35.95 38.84 1.55
N LYS A 74 -37.17 39.25 1.16
CA LYS A 74 -38.40 39.06 1.96
C LYS A 74 -38.79 37.59 2.10
N LEU A 75 -38.40 36.75 1.15
CA LEU A 75 -38.62 35.30 1.16
C LEU A 75 -37.37 34.54 1.65
N TYR A 76 -36.47 35.22 2.36
CA TYR A 76 -35.25 34.62 2.90
C TYR A 76 -34.39 33.91 1.84
N PHE A 77 -34.36 34.42 0.60
CA PHE A 77 -33.62 33.81 -0.51
C PHE A 77 -34.03 32.34 -0.76
N THR A 78 -35.34 32.11 -0.94
CA THR A 78 -35.90 30.77 -1.13
C THR A 78 -35.28 30.06 -2.33
N ALA A 79 -34.99 30.76 -3.44
CA ALA A 79 -34.42 30.13 -4.63
C ALA A 79 -32.99 29.63 -4.37
N LEU A 80 -32.14 30.45 -3.73
CA LEU A 80 -30.80 30.04 -3.31
C LEU A 80 -30.85 28.83 -2.37
N THR A 81 -31.79 28.83 -1.42
CA THR A 81 -31.98 27.72 -0.47
C THR A 81 -32.39 26.43 -1.17
N LEU A 82 -33.29 26.51 -2.15
CA LEU A 82 -33.69 25.34 -2.96
C LEU A 82 -32.50 24.79 -3.76
N ILE A 83 -31.69 25.65 -4.37
CA ILE A 83 -30.50 25.23 -5.12
C ILE A 83 -29.47 24.56 -4.21
N LEU A 84 -29.18 25.15 -3.04
CA LEU A 84 -28.21 24.59 -2.10
C LEU A 84 -28.68 23.26 -1.50
N SER A 85 -29.97 23.11 -1.19
CA SER A 85 -30.50 21.84 -0.69
C SER A 85 -30.47 20.74 -1.75
N LEU A 86 -30.76 21.07 -3.02
CA LEU A 86 -30.60 20.15 -4.14
C LEU A 86 -29.13 19.75 -4.34
N GLN A 87 -28.21 20.72 -4.26
CA GLN A 87 -26.77 20.47 -4.40
C GLN A 87 -26.27 19.47 -3.36
N ALA A 88 -26.67 19.64 -2.10
CA ALA A 88 -26.31 18.70 -1.03
C ALA A 88 -26.90 17.29 -1.28
N SER A 89 -28.16 17.21 -1.72
CA SER A 89 -28.83 15.94 -1.99
C SER A 89 -28.16 15.14 -3.12
N TYR A 90 -27.70 15.82 -4.19
CA TYR A 90 -27.02 15.15 -5.30
C TYR A 90 -25.52 14.91 -5.05
N ALA A 91 -24.88 15.69 -4.18
CA ALA A 91 -23.49 15.47 -3.79
C ALA A 91 -23.31 14.14 -3.05
N ALA A 92 -24.22 13.79 -2.14
CA ALA A 92 -24.13 12.55 -1.34
C ALA A 92 -23.99 11.26 -2.18
N PRO A 93 -24.84 10.96 -3.18
CA PRO A 93 -24.71 9.76 -3.99
C PRO A 93 -23.46 9.78 -4.88
N LEU A 94 -23.04 10.95 -5.38
CA LEU A 94 -21.80 11.07 -6.15
C LEU A 94 -20.56 10.80 -5.29
N ILE A 95 -20.54 11.31 -4.07
CA ILE A 95 -19.47 11.07 -3.10
C ILE A 95 -19.41 9.59 -2.75
N LEU A 96 -20.56 8.95 -2.52
CA LEU A 96 -20.64 7.51 -2.23
C LEU A 96 -20.03 6.68 -3.38
N LEU A 97 -20.31 7.02 -4.63
CA LEU A 97 -19.71 6.34 -5.78
C LEU A 97 -18.19 6.56 -5.86
N ALA A 98 -17.70 7.75 -5.51
CA ALA A 98 -16.27 8.02 -5.44
C ALA A 98 -15.58 7.23 -4.31
N GLN A 99 -16.24 7.14 -3.15
CA GLN A 99 -15.77 6.42 -1.96
C GLN A 99 -15.68 4.91 -2.20
N ASN A 100 -16.74 4.27 -2.74
CA ASN A 100 -16.72 2.84 -3.05
C ASN A 100 -15.50 2.44 -3.89
N ARG A 101 -15.07 3.32 -4.81
CA ARG A 101 -13.91 3.06 -5.68
C ARG A 101 -12.58 3.32 -4.99
N GLN A 102 -12.52 4.25 -4.04
CA GLN A 102 -11.34 4.41 -3.17
C GLN A 102 -11.20 3.18 -2.29
N ASP A 103 -12.28 2.74 -1.65
CA ASP A 103 -12.31 1.55 -0.79
C ASP A 103 -11.91 0.28 -1.56
N ASP A 104 -12.35 0.11 -2.80
CA ASP A 104 -11.94 -1.00 -3.66
C ASP A 104 -10.43 -0.99 -3.94
N ARG A 105 -9.84 0.20 -4.21
CA ARG A 105 -8.39 0.34 -4.42
C ARG A 105 -7.61 0.07 -3.14
N ASP A 106 -8.07 0.63 -2.03
CA ASP A 106 -7.45 0.48 -0.72
C ASP A 106 -7.47 -0.98 -0.26
N ARG A 107 -8.56 -1.70 -0.55
CA ARG A 107 -8.66 -3.14 -0.33
C ARG A 107 -7.62 -3.92 -1.12
N VAL A 108 -7.48 -3.65 -2.43
CA VAL A 108 -6.48 -4.33 -3.26
C VAL A 108 -5.06 -4.04 -2.77
N SER A 109 -4.78 -2.79 -2.40
CA SER A 109 -3.47 -2.43 -1.82
C SER A 109 -3.22 -3.19 -0.52
N ALA A 110 -4.21 -3.26 0.37
CA ALA A 110 -4.09 -3.99 1.64
C ALA A 110 -3.89 -5.49 1.44
N GLU A 111 -4.56 -6.11 0.45
CA GLU A 111 -4.36 -7.52 0.10
C GLU A 111 -2.93 -7.77 -0.44
N GLN A 112 -2.41 -6.88 -1.27
CA GLN A 112 -1.03 -6.97 -1.77
C GLN A 112 0.00 -6.79 -0.65
N ASP A 113 -0.21 -5.83 0.25
CA ASP A 113 0.70 -5.60 1.38
C ASP A 113 0.71 -6.80 2.34
N ARG A 114 -0.43 -7.45 2.56
CA ARG A 114 -0.49 -8.72 3.30
C ARG A 114 0.34 -9.81 2.63
N GLN A 115 0.18 -10.02 1.32
CA GLN A 115 0.97 -11.03 0.60
C GLN A 115 2.47 -10.72 0.63
N ARG A 116 2.85 -9.44 0.53
CA ARG A 116 4.25 -9.01 0.64
C ARG A 116 4.79 -9.27 2.05
N ALA A 117 4.02 -9.00 3.09
CA ALA A 117 4.40 -9.27 4.47
C ALA A 117 4.60 -10.77 4.72
N GLU A 118 3.71 -11.63 4.21
CA GLU A 118 3.84 -13.09 4.29
C GLU A 118 5.11 -13.58 3.58
N ARG A 119 5.41 -13.08 2.38
CA ARG A 119 6.66 -13.41 1.66
C ARG A 119 7.89 -12.93 2.41
N SER A 120 7.88 -11.71 2.93
CA SER A 120 8.99 -11.15 3.71
C SER A 120 9.26 -11.97 4.98
N LEU A 121 8.20 -12.44 5.67
CA LEU A 121 8.33 -13.34 6.80
C LEU A 121 8.95 -14.69 6.39
N ALA A 122 8.52 -15.26 5.26
CA ALA A 122 9.06 -16.51 4.74
C ALA A 122 10.54 -16.38 4.34
N ASP A 123 10.91 -15.29 3.65
CA ASP A 123 12.29 -15.01 3.25
C ASP A 123 13.19 -14.81 4.48
N THR A 124 12.70 -14.08 5.48
CA THR A 124 13.43 -13.89 6.74
C THR A 124 13.61 -15.22 7.48
N ALA A 125 12.58 -16.06 7.53
CA ALA A 125 12.66 -17.38 8.14
C ALA A 125 13.62 -18.30 7.37
N TYR A 126 13.66 -18.20 6.04
CA TYR A 126 14.61 -18.93 5.20
C TYR A 126 16.05 -18.48 5.47
N LEU A 127 16.32 -17.18 5.43
CA LEU A 127 17.64 -16.62 5.74
C LEU A 127 18.10 -16.99 7.15
N ALA A 128 17.21 -16.98 8.14
CA ALA A 128 17.54 -17.39 9.50
C ALA A 128 17.97 -18.87 9.58
N ARG A 129 17.30 -19.76 8.84
CA ARG A 129 17.69 -21.17 8.74
C ARG A 129 19.03 -21.34 8.02
N GLU A 130 19.23 -20.60 6.94
CA GLU A 130 20.48 -20.66 6.16
C GLU A 130 21.67 -20.16 6.99
N VAL A 131 21.49 -19.06 7.74
CA VAL A 131 22.51 -18.54 8.67
C VAL A 131 22.78 -19.53 9.81
N ALA A 132 21.75 -20.21 10.34
CA ALA A 132 21.94 -21.25 11.35
C ALA A 132 22.74 -22.45 10.80
N ALA A 133 22.43 -22.90 9.57
CA ALA A 133 23.16 -23.96 8.89
C ALA A 133 24.62 -23.55 8.60
N LEU A 134 24.84 -22.34 8.09
CA LEU A 134 26.17 -21.79 7.85
C LEU A 134 26.98 -21.69 9.15
N ARG A 135 26.35 -21.24 10.25
CA ARG A 135 26.99 -21.21 11.58
C ARG A 135 27.39 -22.60 12.04
N GLN A 136 26.55 -23.61 11.84
CA GLN A 136 26.88 -24.98 12.25
C GLN A 136 28.02 -25.56 11.39
N ALA A 137 27.98 -25.38 10.07
CA ALA A 137 29.08 -25.79 9.19
C ALA A 137 30.41 -25.12 9.56
N LEU A 138 30.40 -23.80 9.85
CA LEU A 138 31.58 -23.08 10.33
C LEU A 138 32.03 -23.56 11.72
N GLY A 139 31.09 -23.90 12.61
CA GLY A 139 31.37 -24.46 13.93
C GLY A 139 32.02 -25.85 13.85
N GLU A 140 31.61 -26.68 12.90
CA GLU A 140 32.19 -28.00 12.63
C GLU A 140 33.59 -27.90 12.00
N THR A 141 33.93 -26.77 11.35
CA THR A 141 35.27 -26.53 10.76
C THR A 141 36.32 -26.06 11.79
N ALA A 142 36.15 -26.40 13.07
CA ALA A 142 37.26 -26.60 14.00
C ALA A 142 38.30 -25.44 14.13
N THR A 143 37.91 -24.17 14.04
CA THR A 143 38.92 -23.10 13.89
C THR A 143 39.78 -22.84 15.13
N ARG A 144 39.40 -23.33 16.31
CA ARG A 144 40.20 -23.13 17.51
C ARG A 144 41.01 -24.37 17.90
N ASP A 145 40.35 -25.52 18.06
CA ASP A 145 41.04 -26.71 18.55
C ASP A 145 41.82 -27.44 17.45
N PHE A 146 41.33 -27.47 16.20
CA PHE A 146 42.10 -28.01 15.07
C PHE A 146 43.23 -27.06 14.66
N VAL A 147 42.99 -25.74 14.61
CA VAL A 147 44.10 -24.79 14.36
C VAL A 147 45.14 -24.84 15.47
N ARG A 148 44.72 -25.00 16.73
CA ARG A 148 45.65 -25.16 17.86
C ARG A 148 46.40 -26.50 17.83
N SER A 149 45.74 -27.60 17.46
CA SER A 149 46.40 -28.90 17.35
C SER A 149 47.40 -28.88 16.20
N GLU A 150 47.07 -28.24 15.09
CA GLU A 150 47.97 -28.21 13.93
C GLU A 150 49.14 -27.25 14.13
N LEU A 151 48.91 -26.11 14.80
CA LEU A 151 50.01 -25.26 15.28
C LEU A 151 50.92 -25.99 16.29
N ARG A 152 50.38 -26.86 17.14
CA ARG A 152 51.20 -27.67 18.06
C ARG A 152 51.99 -28.74 17.31
N SER A 153 51.33 -29.48 16.42
CA SER A 153 51.93 -30.51 15.59
C SER A 153 53.15 -29.97 14.83
N LEU A 154 52.96 -28.85 14.11
CA LEU A 154 54.05 -28.20 13.37
C LEU A 154 55.17 -27.67 14.29
N LEU A 155 54.83 -27.22 15.50
CA LEU A 155 55.82 -26.73 16.46
C LEU A 155 56.62 -27.86 17.13
N GLU A 156 55.99 -29.02 17.32
CA GLU A 156 56.64 -30.24 17.79
C GLU A 156 57.61 -30.76 16.72
N GLU A 157 57.17 -30.82 15.45
CA GLU A 157 57.97 -31.23 14.30
C GLU A 157 59.22 -30.34 14.13
N LEU A 158 59.08 -29.01 14.22
CA LEU A 158 60.21 -28.07 14.20
C LEU A 158 61.21 -28.30 15.35
N LYS A 159 60.71 -28.60 16.57
CA LYS A 159 61.58 -28.86 17.73
C LYS A 159 62.36 -30.15 17.60
N ASP A 160 61.74 -31.20 17.06
CA ASP A 160 62.42 -32.47 16.86
C ASP A 160 63.50 -32.34 15.78
N MET A 161 63.24 -31.58 14.72
CA MET A 161 64.28 -31.23 13.72
C MET A 161 65.47 -30.46 14.33
N ASP A 162 65.22 -29.54 15.26
CA ASP A 162 66.30 -28.81 15.94
C ASP A 162 67.09 -29.72 16.89
N ARG A 163 66.44 -30.67 17.60
CA ARG A 163 67.13 -31.67 18.43
C ARG A 163 68.00 -32.61 17.61
N GLU A 164 67.49 -33.11 16.48
CA GLU A 164 68.26 -33.98 15.59
C GLU A 164 69.53 -33.27 15.07
N ARG A 165 69.44 -31.96 14.79
CA ARG A 165 70.61 -31.15 14.44
C ARG A 165 71.59 -30.97 15.60
N GLU A 166 71.10 -30.78 16.83
CA GLU A 166 71.97 -30.67 18.02
C GLU A 166 72.70 -31.99 18.32
N ASP A 167 72.02 -33.13 18.13
CA ASP A 167 72.59 -34.46 18.32
C ASP A 167 73.64 -34.80 17.23
N GLU A 168 73.41 -34.41 15.97
CA GLU A 168 74.41 -34.53 14.90
C GLU A 168 75.66 -33.69 15.18
N VAL A 169 75.51 -32.48 15.74
CA VAL A 169 76.64 -31.58 16.06
C VAL A 169 77.41 -32.02 17.31
N SER A 170 76.76 -32.73 18.24
CA SER A 170 77.38 -33.25 19.48
C SER A 170 78.02 -34.64 19.30
N GLY A 171 77.72 -35.32 18.19
CA GLY A 171 78.24 -36.64 17.84
C GLY A 171 79.55 -36.67 17.04
N GLU A 172 80.06 -35.53 16.58
CA GLU A 172 81.40 -35.33 15.99
C GLU A 172 82.46 -34.94 17.04
#